data_AF-A0A6B9Y4T9-F1
#
_entry.id   AF-A0A6B9Y4T9-F1
#
_cell.length_a   1.000
_cell.length_b   1.000
_cell.length_c   1.000
_cell.angle_alpha   90.00
_cell.angle_beta   90.00
_cell.angle_gamma   90.00
#
_symmetry.space_group_name_H-M   'P 1'
#
loop_
_entity.id
_entity.type
_entity.pdbx_description
1 polymer ?
#
loop_
_entity_poly.entity_id
_entity_poly.type
_entity_poly.pdbx_seq_one_letter_code
_entity_poly.pdbx_strand_id
1 'polypeptide(L)'
;MNKGVVREYVERSDAVLDSSPQMDEANTKAAVLRDFLELLDWQIPQNTQLEYAVEAFGQTYKVDYALILDGTPVAFLEAKGADTSLTVDHEEQLSSYMTNKNVTYGILTNGKQYRFFQRRVDASNVDVQKVGDVALENLPNRLAVLKAYEKDAIESGESGKILGRINELREARRTLETEKDEVAVELANVLADRISDAISPLAETQAKEMIDRLVSDISSEIDAGDGSTDDRVSESSTDIEPTDDQIIDTIRRADIKGDDDAKVAVFPTRESGLPFLKENNAWGFVRVGSEFEYVAMYVTGDVRQVKYAAKVKDIVPPNEADLKRPPLSYVDRNEIDEGKMVVRFEPGSLYELADPIPFETKYPQSHRYTTLGALRTAETTDDML
;
A
#
# COMPACT_ATOMS: atom_id res chain seq x y z
N MET A 1 -14.12 2.12 4.46
CA MET A 1 -14.80 3.09 5.37
C MET A 1 -14.82 4.54 4.85
N ASN A 2 -15.82 5.36 5.25
CA ASN A 2 -15.89 6.80 4.95
C ASN A 2 -15.99 7.69 6.21
N LYS A 3 -15.76 9.01 6.07
CA LYS A 3 -15.76 9.97 7.19
C LYS A 3 -17.08 10.04 7.97
N GLY A 4 -18.21 9.84 7.29
CA GLY A 4 -19.54 9.89 7.91
C GLY A 4 -19.75 8.76 8.91
N VAL A 5 -19.40 7.54 8.52
CA VAL A 5 -19.52 6.35 9.39
C VAL A 5 -18.62 6.48 10.63
N VAL A 6 -17.40 7.01 10.47
CA VAL A 6 -16.50 7.25 11.61
C VAL A 6 -17.05 8.32 12.54
N ARG A 7 -17.69 9.38 12.01
CA ARG A 7 -18.35 10.38 12.86
C ARG A 7 -19.50 9.80 13.67
N GLU A 8 -20.33 8.95 13.06
CA GLU A 8 -21.42 8.28 13.77
C GLU A 8 -20.89 7.38 14.89
N TYR A 9 -19.81 6.62 14.61
CA TYR A 9 -19.12 5.83 15.63
C TYR A 9 -18.62 6.70 16.79
N VAL A 10 -17.99 7.85 16.48
CA VAL A 10 -17.49 8.79 17.49
C VAL A 10 -18.64 9.34 18.33
N GLU A 11 -19.70 9.84 17.71
CA GLU A 11 -20.87 10.41 18.42
C GLU A 11 -21.50 9.39 19.37
N ARG A 12 -21.66 8.14 18.92
CA ARG A 12 -22.21 7.06 19.74
C ARG A 12 -21.29 6.70 20.90
N SER A 13 -19.99 6.56 20.62
CA SER A 13 -18.98 6.20 21.62
C SER A 13 -18.82 7.28 22.67
N ASP A 14 -18.83 8.55 22.26
CA ASP A 14 -18.73 9.71 23.15
C ASP A 14 -19.93 9.77 24.10
N ALA A 15 -21.16 9.57 23.60
CA ALA A 15 -22.36 9.51 24.44
C ALA A 15 -22.29 8.37 25.48
N VAL A 16 -21.76 7.20 25.11
CA VAL A 16 -21.55 6.08 26.04
C VAL A 16 -20.52 6.46 27.11
N LEU A 17 -19.37 6.99 26.70
CA LEU A 17 -18.26 7.36 27.58
C LEU A 17 -18.63 8.50 28.53
N ASP A 18 -19.44 9.46 28.09
CA ASP A 18 -19.98 10.54 28.92
C ASP A 18 -20.99 10.04 29.95
N SER A 19 -21.84 9.09 29.57
CA SER A 19 -22.80 8.49 30.49
C SER A 19 -22.15 7.60 31.56
N SER A 20 -20.98 7.03 31.23
CA SER A 20 -20.25 6.07 32.06
C SER A 20 -18.73 6.29 32.00
N PRO A 21 -18.20 7.40 32.57
CA PRO A 21 -16.80 7.77 32.42
C PRO A 21 -15.82 6.90 33.24
N GLN A 22 -16.33 6.18 34.25
CA GLN A 22 -15.57 5.27 35.12
C GLN A 22 -15.73 3.79 34.72
N MET A 23 -16.00 3.55 33.43
CA MET A 23 -16.26 2.23 32.90
C MET A 23 -14.98 1.37 32.92
N ASP A 24 -15.08 0.18 33.50
CA ASP A 24 -13.99 -0.80 33.54
C ASP A 24 -13.71 -1.40 32.15
N GLU A 25 -12.63 -2.18 32.05
CA GLU A 25 -12.17 -2.77 30.79
C GLU A 25 -13.22 -3.66 30.11
N ALA A 26 -13.95 -4.47 30.89
CA ALA A 26 -14.97 -5.39 30.35
C ALA A 26 -16.14 -4.64 29.73
N ASN A 27 -16.60 -3.57 30.39
CA ASN A 27 -17.66 -2.72 29.86
C ASN A 27 -17.16 -1.88 28.68
N THR A 28 -15.91 -1.36 28.69
CA THR A 28 -15.32 -0.68 27.52
C THR A 28 -15.29 -1.60 26.30
N LYS A 29 -14.84 -2.85 26.49
CA LYS A 29 -14.86 -3.89 25.44
C LYS A 29 -16.25 -4.07 24.85
N ALA A 30 -17.27 -4.20 25.69
CA ALA A 30 -18.63 -4.49 25.26
C ALA A 30 -19.37 -3.30 24.64
N ALA A 31 -19.17 -2.09 25.19
CA ALA A 31 -19.98 -0.91 24.85
C ALA A 31 -19.37 -0.01 23.78
N VAL A 32 -18.05 -0.09 23.55
CA VAL A 32 -17.34 0.79 22.60
C VAL A 32 -16.54 -0.02 21.58
N LEU A 33 -15.81 -1.05 22.01
CA LEU A 33 -14.84 -1.72 21.13
C LEU A 33 -15.46 -2.74 20.17
N ARG A 34 -16.66 -3.24 20.44
CA ARG A 34 -17.40 -4.07 19.47
C ARG A 34 -17.72 -3.27 18.21
N ASP A 35 -18.36 -2.11 18.38
CA ASP A 35 -18.67 -1.21 17.27
C ASP A 35 -17.39 -0.73 16.54
N PHE A 36 -16.27 -0.59 17.27
CA PHE A 36 -14.98 -0.25 16.66
C PHE A 36 -14.42 -1.37 15.77
N LEU A 37 -14.53 -2.63 16.21
CA LEU A 37 -14.10 -3.77 15.40
C LEU A 37 -14.99 -3.92 14.16
N GLU A 38 -16.30 -3.75 14.32
CA GLU A 38 -17.24 -3.74 13.19
C GLU A 38 -16.93 -2.61 12.19
N LEU A 39 -16.56 -1.42 12.67
CA LEU A 39 -16.13 -0.29 11.83
C LEU A 39 -14.92 -0.63 10.94
N LEU A 40 -14.05 -1.54 11.40
CA LEU A 40 -12.86 -2.03 10.70
C LEU A 40 -13.12 -3.35 9.93
N ASP A 41 -14.38 -3.77 9.81
CA ASP A 41 -14.83 -5.02 9.18
C ASP A 41 -14.34 -6.31 9.88
N TRP A 42 -14.07 -6.23 11.19
CA TRP A 42 -13.78 -7.36 12.06
C TRP A 42 -15.01 -7.78 12.86
N GLN A 43 -15.43 -9.03 12.70
CA GLN A 43 -16.66 -9.60 13.23
C GLN A 43 -16.38 -10.68 14.29
N ILE A 44 -16.99 -10.51 15.46
CA ILE A 44 -16.90 -11.48 16.56
C ILE A 44 -18.01 -12.53 16.43
N PRO A 45 -17.71 -13.85 16.46
CA PRO A 45 -16.40 -14.51 16.59
C PRO A 45 -15.84 -15.00 15.23
N GLN A 46 -16.35 -14.49 14.11
CA GLN A 46 -16.11 -15.06 12.78
C GLN A 46 -14.66 -14.93 12.32
N ASN A 47 -14.06 -13.75 12.48
CA ASN A 47 -12.66 -13.46 12.12
C ASN A 47 -11.91 -12.80 13.28
N THR A 48 -12.39 -13.01 14.50
CA THR A 48 -11.75 -12.55 15.74
C THR A 48 -11.80 -13.62 16.82
N GLN A 49 -10.75 -13.75 17.60
CA GLN A 49 -10.70 -14.60 18.78
C GLN A 49 -10.49 -13.76 20.04
N LEU A 50 -11.37 -13.94 21.03
CA LEU A 50 -11.26 -13.29 22.33
C LEU A 50 -10.23 -13.99 23.21
N GLU A 51 -9.58 -13.23 24.10
CA GLU A 51 -8.73 -13.78 25.17
C GLU A 51 -7.63 -14.72 24.63
N TYR A 52 -7.00 -14.32 23.52
CA TYR A 52 -6.06 -15.14 22.75
C TYR A 52 -4.75 -15.32 23.51
N ALA A 53 -4.34 -16.57 23.71
CA ALA A 53 -3.18 -16.91 24.53
C ALA A 53 -1.85 -16.58 23.82
N VAL A 54 -1.02 -15.79 24.49
CA VAL A 54 0.32 -15.40 24.03
C VAL A 54 1.35 -15.80 25.08
N GLU A 55 2.38 -16.54 24.66
CA GLU A 55 3.53 -16.82 25.52
C GLU A 55 4.49 -15.64 25.43
N ALA A 56 4.72 -14.96 26.55
CA ALA A 56 5.68 -13.86 26.65
C ALA A 56 6.38 -13.94 28.00
N PHE A 57 7.67 -13.61 28.07
CA PHE A 57 8.44 -13.60 29.33
C PHE A 57 8.36 -14.90 30.16
N GLY A 58 8.17 -16.06 29.51
CA GLY A 58 8.00 -17.35 30.18
C GLY A 58 6.66 -17.54 30.91
N GLN A 59 5.68 -16.67 30.66
CA GLN A 59 4.30 -16.76 31.16
C GLN A 59 3.29 -16.73 30.00
N THR A 60 2.11 -17.29 30.22
CA THR A 60 1.00 -17.18 29.28
C THR A 60 0.15 -15.98 29.65
N TYR A 61 0.11 -15.01 28.76
CA TYR A 61 -0.79 -13.87 28.80
C TYR A 61 -1.94 -14.06 27.83
N LYS A 62 -2.93 -13.18 27.91
CA LYS A 62 -4.05 -13.16 26.99
C LYS A 62 -4.21 -11.76 26.43
N VAL A 63 -4.23 -11.65 25.11
CA VAL A 63 -4.62 -10.42 24.43
C VAL A 63 -6.12 -10.42 24.22
N ASP A 64 -6.74 -9.26 24.37
CA ASP A 64 -8.20 -9.16 24.40
C ASP A 64 -8.86 -9.63 23.11
N TYR A 65 -8.32 -9.19 21.97
CA TYR A 65 -8.77 -9.61 20.65
C TYR A 65 -7.57 -9.94 19.77
N ALA A 66 -7.59 -11.14 19.19
CA ALA A 66 -6.78 -11.49 18.04
C ALA A 66 -7.65 -11.42 16.78
N LEU A 67 -7.20 -10.65 15.78
CA LEU A 67 -7.86 -10.53 14.47
C LEU A 67 -7.24 -11.57 13.54
N ILE A 68 -8.07 -12.44 12.98
CA ILE A 68 -7.64 -13.70 12.35
C ILE A 68 -7.93 -13.64 10.84
N LEU A 69 -6.89 -13.91 10.03
CA LEU A 69 -7.02 -14.23 8.61
C LEU A 69 -6.47 -15.63 8.37
N ASP A 70 -7.20 -16.46 7.63
CA ASP A 70 -6.80 -17.83 7.30
C ASP A 70 -6.31 -18.65 8.51
N GLY A 71 -6.97 -18.49 9.65
CA GLY A 71 -6.63 -19.18 10.90
C GLY A 71 -5.39 -18.65 11.63
N THR A 72 -4.77 -17.57 11.15
CA THR A 72 -3.57 -16.96 11.72
C THR A 72 -3.86 -15.55 12.26
N PRO A 73 -3.38 -15.19 13.46
CA PRO A 73 -3.50 -13.82 13.96
C PRO A 73 -2.63 -12.86 13.13
N VAL A 74 -3.27 -11.84 12.56
CA VAL A 74 -2.60 -10.80 11.76
C VAL A 74 -2.55 -9.45 12.48
N ALA A 75 -3.49 -9.22 13.40
CA ALA A 75 -3.50 -8.06 14.26
C ALA A 75 -3.94 -8.40 15.69
N PHE A 76 -3.52 -7.56 16.63
CA PHE A 76 -3.95 -7.61 18.02
C PHE A 76 -4.64 -6.31 18.42
N LEU A 77 -5.72 -6.40 19.20
CA LEU A 77 -6.31 -5.27 19.90
C LEU A 77 -6.29 -5.55 21.40
N GLU A 78 -5.63 -4.66 22.14
CA GLU A 78 -5.55 -4.65 23.60
C GLU A 78 -6.39 -3.48 24.14
N ALA A 79 -7.29 -3.78 25.08
CA ALA A 79 -8.17 -2.81 25.69
C ALA A 79 -7.72 -2.42 27.11
N LYS A 80 -8.14 -1.23 27.54
CA LYS A 80 -8.12 -0.78 28.93
C LYS A 80 -9.49 -0.19 29.29
N GLY A 81 -9.75 -0.05 30.59
CA GLY A 81 -10.94 0.66 31.06
C GLY A 81 -10.94 2.12 30.62
N ALA A 82 -12.12 2.71 30.39
CA ALA A 82 -12.24 4.11 29.98
C ALA A 82 -11.78 5.10 31.08
N ASP A 83 -11.62 4.59 32.30
CA ASP A 83 -11.05 5.24 33.47
C ASP A 83 -9.52 5.15 33.53
N THR A 84 -8.90 4.37 32.64
CA THR A 84 -7.48 4.02 32.67
C THR A 84 -6.74 4.71 31.54
N SER A 85 -5.74 5.52 31.88
CA SER A 85 -4.86 6.16 30.89
C SER A 85 -3.94 5.14 30.22
N LEU A 86 -3.68 5.31 28.92
CA LEU A 86 -2.72 4.50 28.18
C LEU A 86 -1.29 4.91 28.52
N THR A 87 -0.48 4.00 29.08
CA THR A 87 0.90 4.24 29.51
C THR A 87 1.90 3.59 28.55
N VAL A 88 3.19 3.86 28.73
CA VAL A 88 4.28 3.20 27.97
C VAL A 88 4.32 1.71 28.28
N ASP A 89 4.10 1.31 29.54
CA ASP A 89 4.06 -0.10 29.93
C ASP A 89 3.00 -0.91 29.14
N HIS A 90 1.84 -0.30 28.85
CA HIS A 90 0.83 -0.91 28.00
C HIS A 90 1.30 -1.07 26.55
N GLU A 91 2.06 -0.10 26.01
CA GLU A 91 2.64 -0.18 24.67
C GLU A 91 3.70 -1.30 24.60
N GLU A 92 4.56 -1.40 25.62
CA GLU A 92 5.59 -2.44 25.73
C GLU A 92 4.97 -3.84 25.86
N GLN A 93 3.89 -3.97 26.61
CA GLN A 93 3.13 -5.21 26.75
C GLN A 93 2.59 -5.68 25.38
N LEU A 94 1.88 -4.81 24.66
CA LEU A 94 1.36 -5.13 23.32
C LEU A 94 2.50 -5.46 22.35
N SER A 95 3.58 -4.68 22.36
CA SER A 95 4.76 -4.89 21.51
C SER A 95 5.42 -6.25 21.74
N SER A 96 5.49 -6.71 23.00
CA SER A 96 5.98 -8.04 23.34
C SER A 96 5.07 -9.13 22.78
N TYR A 97 3.75 -8.98 22.89
CA TYR A 97 2.80 -9.94 22.31
C TYR A 97 2.94 -10.05 20.80
N MET A 98 2.99 -8.89 20.12
CA MET A 98 3.18 -8.82 18.67
C MET A 98 4.48 -9.49 18.23
N THR A 99 5.57 -9.24 18.94
CA THR A 99 6.88 -9.81 18.64
C THR A 99 6.90 -11.33 18.83
N ASN A 100 6.36 -11.84 19.95
CA ASN A 100 6.39 -13.28 20.27
C ASN A 100 5.50 -14.12 19.36
N LYS A 101 4.42 -13.54 18.82
CA LYS A 101 3.51 -14.23 17.88
C LYS A 101 3.71 -13.83 16.42
N ASN A 102 4.73 -13.01 16.12
CA ASN A 102 4.99 -12.47 14.79
C ASN A 102 3.76 -11.76 14.16
N VAL A 103 2.96 -11.10 14.99
CA VAL A 103 1.78 -10.35 14.56
C VAL A 103 2.20 -8.97 14.06
N THR A 104 1.71 -8.60 12.88
CA THR A 104 2.17 -7.41 12.15
C THR A 104 1.53 -6.12 12.67
N TYR A 105 0.25 -6.16 13.03
CA TYR A 105 -0.52 -4.96 13.36
C TYR A 105 -1.01 -4.98 14.82
N GLY A 106 -1.05 -3.82 15.46
CA GLY A 106 -1.49 -3.68 16.85
C GLY A 106 -2.34 -2.45 17.09
N ILE A 107 -3.35 -2.56 17.94
CA ILE A 107 -4.17 -1.46 18.42
C ILE A 107 -4.21 -1.52 19.95
N LEU A 108 -3.91 -0.41 20.61
CA LEU A 108 -4.09 -0.24 22.06
C LEU A 108 -5.10 0.87 22.29
N THR A 109 -6.15 0.61 23.06
CA THR A 109 -7.21 1.61 23.28
C THR A 109 -7.89 1.49 24.63
N ASN A 110 -8.37 2.63 25.14
CA ASN A 110 -9.29 2.71 26.27
C ASN A 110 -10.67 3.27 25.87
N GLY A 111 -10.98 3.28 24.58
CA GLY A 111 -12.19 3.89 24.01
C GLY A 111 -12.08 5.41 23.76
N LYS A 112 -11.27 6.13 24.55
CA LYS A 112 -11.02 7.59 24.41
C LYS A 112 -9.78 7.91 23.57
N GLN A 113 -8.78 7.04 23.62
CA GLN A 113 -7.51 7.16 22.91
C GLN A 113 -7.24 5.86 22.13
N TYR A 114 -6.74 5.97 20.91
CA TYR A 114 -6.40 4.87 20.02
C TYR A 114 -4.94 5.01 19.60
N ARG A 115 -4.12 4.02 19.98
CA ARG A 115 -2.73 3.93 19.56
C ARG A 115 -2.56 2.77 18.60
N PHE A 116 -1.97 3.05 17.45
CA PHE A 116 -1.81 2.12 16.34
C PHE A 116 -0.34 1.75 16.20
N PHE A 117 -0.05 0.47 16.02
CA PHE A 117 1.30 -0.08 15.96
C PHE A 117 1.51 -0.97 14.73
N GLN A 118 2.73 -0.93 14.19
CA GLN A 118 3.19 -1.82 13.13
C GLN A 118 4.50 -2.47 13.54
N ARG A 119 4.55 -3.80 13.52
CA ARG A 119 5.78 -4.57 13.61
C ARG A 119 6.46 -4.61 12.25
N ARG A 120 7.73 -4.21 12.21
CA ARG A 120 8.61 -4.28 11.04
C ARG A 120 9.79 -5.17 11.35
N VAL A 121 10.27 -5.85 10.31
CA VAL A 121 11.49 -6.64 10.37
C VAL A 121 12.45 -6.03 9.36
N ASP A 122 13.53 -5.43 9.85
CA ASP A 122 14.60 -4.90 9.02
C ASP A 122 15.87 -5.72 9.26
N ALA A 123 16.27 -6.49 8.24
CA ALA A 123 17.32 -7.51 8.33
C ALA A 123 17.14 -8.45 9.54
N SER A 124 17.90 -8.24 10.61
CA SER A 124 17.85 -9.02 11.86
C SER A 124 17.19 -8.28 13.03
N ASN A 125 16.76 -7.03 12.83
CA ASN A 125 16.12 -6.23 13.87
C ASN A 125 14.59 -6.30 13.72
N VAL A 126 13.91 -6.57 14.83
CA VAL A 126 12.44 -6.53 14.91
C VAL A 126 12.07 -5.29 15.70
N ASP A 127 11.31 -4.41 15.09
CA ASP A 127 10.87 -3.16 15.72
C ASP A 127 9.35 -3.05 15.66
N VAL A 128 8.75 -2.53 16.74
CA VAL A 128 7.31 -2.25 16.81
C VAL A 128 7.14 -0.75 16.94
N GLN A 129 6.67 -0.13 15.86
CA GLN A 129 6.58 1.33 15.77
C GLN A 129 5.15 1.79 16.00
N LYS A 130 4.98 2.85 16.79
CA LYS A 130 3.70 3.55 16.91
C LYS A 130 3.45 4.38 15.65
N VAL A 131 2.46 3.97 14.86
CA VAL A 131 2.04 4.62 13.61
C VAL A 131 0.83 5.54 13.81
N GLY A 132 0.28 5.64 15.01
CA GLY A 132 -0.77 6.60 15.32
C GLY A 132 -1.03 6.72 16.81
N ASP A 133 -1.39 7.92 17.26
CA ASP A 133 -1.86 8.20 18.61
C ASP A 133 -2.98 9.23 18.48
N VAL A 134 -4.23 8.78 18.58
CA VAL A 134 -5.41 9.53 18.13
C VAL A 134 -6.48 9.51 19.21
N ALA A 135 -6.94 10.68 19.63
CA ALA A 135 -8.11 10.80 20.48
C ALA A 135 -9.39 10.48 19.71
N LEU A 136 -10.41 9.94 20.37
CA LEU A 136 -11.68 9.48 19.78
C LEU A 136 -12.28 10.53 18.84
N GLU A 137 -12.37 11.78 19.29
CA GLU A 137 -12.93 12.92 18.55
C GLU A 137 -12.16 13.24 17.26
N ASN A 138 -10.91 12.81 17.17
CA ASN A 138 -10.02 13.05 16.02
C ASN A 138 -9.96 11.87 15.04
N LEU A 139 -10.56 10.71 15.37
CA LEU A 139 -10.64 9.56 14.45
C LEU A 139 -11.20 9.93 13.05
N PRO A 140 -12.22 10.79 12.88
CA PRO A 140 -12.73 11.17 11.56
C PRO A 140 -11.71 11.93 10.71
N ASN A 141 -10.65 12.46 11.32
CA ASN A 141 -9.54 13.15 10.66
C ASN A 141 -8.29 12.27 10.57
N ARG A 142 -8.42 10.95 10.78
CA ARG A 142 -7.32 9.98 10.72
C ARG A 142 -7.73 8.73 9.94
N LEU A 143 -8.52 8.93 8.88
CA LEU A 143 -9.06 7.84 8.08
C LEU A 143 -7.96 6.95 7.47
N ALA A 144 -6.79 7.49 7.14
CA ALA A 144 -5.74 6.73 6.45
C ALA A 144 -5.20 5.65 7.39
N VAL A 145 -4.95 6.05 8.65
CA VAL A 145 -4.56 5.14 9.72
C VAL A 145 -5.66 4.11 9.92
N LEU A 146 -6.93 4.50 10.05
CA LEU A 146 -8.02 3.54 10.27
C LEU A 146 -8.18 2.54 9.12
N LYS A 147 -8.16 3.00 7.86
CA LYS A 147 -8.21 2.16 6.66
C LYS A 147 -7.09 1.11 6.66
N ALA A 148 -5.90 1.45 7.13
CA ALA A 148 -4.80 0.49 7.22
C ALA A 148 -5.03 -0.65 8.24
N TYR A 149 -6.05 -0.58 9.09
CA TYR A 149 -6.42 -1.65 10.03
C TYR A 149 -7.76 -2.31 9.67
N GLU A 150 -8.37 -1.92 8.55
CA GLU A 150 -9.51 -2.67 7.98
C GLU A 150 -9.06 -4.09 7.60
N LYS A 151 -9.97 -5.05 7.75
CA LYS A 151 -9.73 -6.44 7.38
C LYS A 151 -9.21 -6.58 5.96
N ASP A 152 -9.89 -5.96 5.00
CA ASP A 152 -9.61 -6.16 3.58
C ASP A 152 -8.29 -5.50 3.16
N ALA A 153 -7.93 -4.37 3.77
CA ALA A 153 -6.63 -3.74 3.55
C ALA A 153 -5.46 -4.60 4.08
N ILE A 154 -5.68 -5.30 5.20
CA ILE A 154 -4.67 -6.22 5.77
C ILE A 154 -4.56 -7.47 4.90
N GLU A 155 -5.69 -8.03 4.45
CA GLU A 155 -5.75 -9.22 3.59
C GLU A 155 -5.13 -8.98 2.21
N SER A 156 -5.37 -7.80 1.62
CA SER A 156 -4.80 -7.42 0.32
C SER A 156 -3.32 -7.00 0.39
N GLY A 157 -2.80 -6.71 1.59
CA GLY A 157 -1.48 -6.15 1.83
C GLY A 157 -1.38 -4.63 1.63
N GLU A 158 -2.47 -3.93 1.31
CA GLU A 158 -2.51 -2.47 1.24
C GLU A 158 -2.14 -1.79 2.55
N SER A 159 -2.47 -2.39 3.71
CA SER A 159 -2.11 -1.86 5.02
C SER A 159 -0.62 -1.57 5.15
N GLY A 160 0.24 -2.44 4.58
CA GLY A 160 1.68 -2.21 4.56
C GLY A 160 2.07 -0.95 3.77
N LYS A 161 1.42 -0.73 2.62
CA LYS A 161 1.64 0.45 1.75
C LYS A 161 1.16 1.74 2.41
N ILE A 162 -0.06 1.73 2.96
CA ILE A 162 -0.66 2.90 3.62
C ILE A 162 0.22 3.34 4.80
N LEU A 163 0.59 2.40 5.69
CA LEU A 163 1.46 2.72 6.84
C LEU A 163 2.89 3.07 6.41
N GLY A 164 3.40 2.46 5.33
CA GLY A 164 4.65 2.85 4.68
C GLY A 164 4.64 4.33 4.31
N ARG A 165 3.67 4.74 3.51
CA ARG A 165 3.48 6.12 3.05
C ARG A 165 3.33 7.10 4.21
N ILE A 166 2.51 6.76 5.21
CA ILE A 166 2.33 7.61 6.41
C ILE A 166 3.66 7.84 7.13
N ASN A 167 4.49 6.82 7.26
CA ASN A 167 5.79 6.95 7.93
C ASN A 167 6.78 7.77 7.10
N GLU A 168 6.86 7.54 5.78
CA GLU A 168 7.69 8.35 4.87
C GLU A 168 7.32 9.84 4.95
N LEU A 169 6.02 10.15 4.89
CA LEU A 169 5.52 11.52 4.98
C LEU A 169 5.85 12.17 6.32
N ARG A 170 5.77 11.43 7.42
CA ARG A 170 6.14 11.94 8.75
C ARG A 170 7.63 12.22 8.86
N GLU A 171 8.47 11.36 8.31
CA GLU A 171 9.91 11.58 8.26
C GLU A 171 10.23 12.81 7.42
N ALA A 172 9.69 12.90 6.20
CA ALA A 172 9.85 14.05 5.33
C ALA A 172 9.40 15.36 6.00
N ARG A 173 8.24 15.36 6.68
CA ARG A 173 7.75 16.52 7.44
C ARG A 173 8.75 16.92 8.53
N ARG A 174 9.20 15.95 9.33
CA ARG A 174 10.14 16.21 10.42
C ARG A 174 11.45 16.81 9.91
N THR A 175 11.97 16.29 8.80
CA THR A 175 13.18 16.82 8.16
C THR A 175 12.95 18.25 7.68
N LEU A 176 11.86 18.51 6.96
CA LEU A 176 11.51 19.86 6.49
C LEU A 176 11.33 20.86 7.64
N GLU A 177 10.72 20.46 8.75
CA GLU A 177 10.56 21.31 9.94
C GLU A 177 11.90 21.60 10.62
N THR A 178 12.79 20.61 10.69
CA THR A 178 14.10 20.72 11.36
C THR A 178 15.09 21.53 10.53
N GLU A 179 15.13 21.29 9.23
CA GLU A 179 16.11 21.86 8.29
C GLU A 179 15.56 23.07 7.51
N LYS A 180 14.40 23.61 7.92
CA LYS A 180 13.67 24.67 7.22
C LYS A 180 14.56 25.83 6.78
N ASP A 181 15.35 26.38 7.69
CA ASP A 181 16.19 27.54 7.39
C ASP A 181 17.32 27.20 6.42
N GLU A 182 17.92 26.02 6.55
CA GLU A 182 19.02 25.54 5.70
C GLU A 182 18.53 25.29 4.26
N VAL A 183 17.45 24.51 4.12
CA VAL A 183 16.82 24.23 2.81
C VAL A 183 16.35 25.51 2.13
N ALA A 184 15.82 26.48 2.89
CA ALA A 184 15.38 27.75 2.34
C ALA A 184 16.54 28.58 1.76
N VAL A 185 17.67 28.62 2.47
CA VAL A 185 18.89 29.30 2.01
C VAL A 185 19.46 28.62 0.76
N GLU A 186 19.48 27.29 0.72
CA GLU A 186 19.91 26.54 -0.46
C GLU A 186 19.04 26.84 -1.69
N LEU A 187 17.71 26.83 -1.54
CA LEU A 187 16.78 27.20 -2.61
C LEU A 187 16.99 28.65 -3.07
N ALA A 188 17.21 29.57 -2.14
CA ALA A 188 17.46 30.97 -2.44
C ALA A 188 18.75 31.17 -3.24
N ASN A 189 19.81 30.45 -2.87
CA ASN A 189 21.10 30.49 -3.56
C ASN A 189 20.99 29.98 -5.00
N VAL A 190 20.22 28.92 -5.25
CA VAL A 190 19.95 28.45 -6.63
C VAL A 190 19.35 29.54 -7.51
N LEU A 191 18.41 30.33 -6.96
CA LEU A 191 17.78 31.43 -7.68
C LEU A 191 18.72 32.64 -7.83
N ALA A 192 19.47 32.97 -6.78
CA ALA A 192 20.45 34.04 -6.78
C ALA A 192 21.54 33.82 -7.84
N ASP A 193 22.10 32.61 -7.89
CA ASP A 193 23.15 32.22 -8.83
C ASP A 193 22.69 32.21 -10.30
N ARG A 194 21.44 31.79 -10.54
CA ARG A 194 20.88 31.67 -11.89
C ARG A 194 20.36 33.00 -12.45
N ILE A 195 19.87 33.88 -11.58
CA ILE A 195 19.11 35.07 -11.98
C ILE A 195 19.84 36.34 -11.54
N SER A 196 19.96 36.58 -10.24
CA SER A 196 20.64 37.76 -9.67
C SER A 196 20.74 37.65 -8.15
N ASP A 197 21.90 37.97 -7.58
CA ASP A 197 22.08 38.02 -6.11
C ASP A 197 21.14 39.04 -5.43
N ALA A 198 20.68 40.06 -6.16
CA ALA A 198 19.77 41.07 -5.63
C ALA A 198 18.41 40.50 -5.17
N ILE A 199 18.01 39.31 -5.62
CA ILE A 199 16.76 38.67 -5.21
C ILE A 199 16.93 37.71 -4.02
N SER A 200 18.14 37.46 -3.53
CA SER A 200 18.42 36.45 -2.49
C SER A 200 17.54 36.61 -1.22
N PRO A 201 17.40 37.81 -0.61
CA PRO A 201 16.56 37.97 0.58
C PRO A 201 15.06 37.70 0.33
N LEU A 202 14.57 38.04 -0.87
CA LEU A 202 13.19 37.78 -1.27
C LEU A 202 12.99 36.28 -1.54
N ALA A 203 13.95 35.64 -2.21
CA ALA A 203 13.94 34.21 -2.50
C ALA A 203 13.96 33.37 -1.24
N GLU A 204 14.80 33.71 -0.25
CA GLU A 204 14.84 33.00 1.04
C GLU A 204 13.50 33.11 1.78
N THR A 205 12.92 34.30 1.84
CA THR A 205 11.60 34.49 2.46
C THR A 205 10.52 33.65 1.79
N GLN A 206 10.48 33.64 0.46
CA GLN A 206 9.52 32.84 -0.31
C GLN A 206 9.76 31.33 -0.17
N ALA A 207 11.03 30.89 -0.08
CA ALA A 207 11.37 29.49 0.15
C ALA A 207 10.89 29.02 1.52
N LYS A 208 11.05 29.83 2.58
CA LYS A 208 10.52 29.50 3.92
C LYS A 208 9.00 29.34 3.92
N GLU A 209 8.28 30.24 3.25
CA GLU A 209 6.82 30.14 3.11
C GLU A 209 6.41 28.90 2.29
N MET A 210 7.15 28.56 1.24
CA MET A 210 6.91 27.35 0.46
C MET A 210 7.08 26.08 1.29
N ILE A 211 8.15 26.01 2.11
CA ILE A 211 8.38 24.88 3.02
C ILE A 211 7.24 24.75 4.04
N ASP A 212 6.77 25.86 4.62
CA ASP A 212 5.64 25.85 5.55
C ASP A 212 4.36 25.31 4.90
N ARG A 213 4.07 25.72 3.66
CA ARG A 213 2.93 25.20 2.89
C ARG A 213 3.07 23.71 2.63
N LEU A 214 4.26 23.26 2.22
CA LEU A 214 4.53 21.84 1.97
C LEU A 214 4.38 20.99 3.25
N VAL A 215 4.86 21.48 4.40
CA VAL A 215 4.64 20.83 5.71
C VAL A 215 3.15 20.70 6.05
N SER A 216 2.35 21.73 5.75
CA SER A 216 0.89 21.71 5.93
C SER A 216 0.20 20.72 4.98
N ASP A 217 0.64 20.65 3.73
CA ASP A 217 0.08 19.75 2.72
C ASP A 217 0.38 18.28 3.09
N ILE A 218 1.62 18.00 3.49
CA ILE A 218 2.03 16.67 4.00
C ILE A 218 1.20 16.28 5.23
N SER A 219 0.97 17.20 6.16
CA SER A 219 0.15 16.93 7.34
C SER A 219 -1.30 16.63 6.96
N SER A 220 -1.82 17.33 5.96
CA SER A 220 -3.17 17.09 5.45
C SER A 220 -3.28 15.72 4.77
N GLU A 221 -2.25 15.27 4.05
CA GLU A 221 -2.20 13.95 3.41
C GLU A 221 -2.12 12.81 4.44
N ILE A 222 -1.33 12.97 5.52
CA ILE A 222 -1.26 12.00 6.62
C ILE A 222 -2.63 11.85 7.31
N ASP A 223 -3.37 12.95 7.43
CA ASP A 223 -4.63 13.04 8.18
C ASP A 223 -5.84 12.62 7.32
N ALA A 224 -5.88 13.09 6.08
CA ALA A 224 -6.90 12.74 5.11
C ALA A 224 -6.63 11.34 4.56
N GLY A 225 -7.17 10.31 5.20
CA GLY A 225 -7.46 9.06 4.49
C GLY A 225 -8.63 9.23 3.56
N ASP A 226 -8.48 10.08 2.55
CA ASP A 226 -9.44 10.39 1.50
C ASP A 226 -10.91 10.40 1.96
N GLY A 227 -11.35 11.58 2.39
CA GLY A 227 -12.72 11.86 2.82
C GLY A 227 -13.16 13.25 2.37
N SER A 228 -12.76 13.64 1.16
CA SER A 228 -13.35 14.66 0.27
C SER A 228 -12.50 14.76 -0.98
N THR A 229 -12.25 13.63 -1.63
CA THR A 229 -12.36 13.58 -3.08
C THR A 229 -13.56 12.69 -3.40
N ASP A 230 -14.40 13.18 -4.28
CA ASP A 230 -15.29 12.38 -5.11
C ASP A 230 -14.53 11.14 -5.59
N ASP A 231 -14.99 9.92 -5.25
CA ASP A 231 -14.52 8.60 -5.73
C ASP A 231 -13.12 8.55 -6.39
N ARG A 232 -12.07 8.93 -5.66
CA ARG A 232 -10.67 8.87 -6.13
C ARG A 232 -9.75 8.31 -5.05
N VAL A 233 -10.02 7.07 -4.66
CA VAL A 233 -8.97 6.19 -4.15
C VAL A 233 -8.01 5.94 -5.32
N SER A 234 -6.91 6.69 -5.32
CA SER A 234 -5.71 6.39 -6.10
C SER A 234 -5.03 5.16 -5.52
N GLU A 235 -5.54 3.98 -5.84
CA GLU A 235 -4.64 2.97 -6.42
C GLU A 235 -4.26 3.50 -7.80
N SER A 236 -3.02 3.31 -8.25
CA SER A 236 -2.53 3.81 -9.54
C SER A 236 -3.33 3.20 -10.72
N SER A 237 -4.49 3.78 -10.97
CA SER A 237 -5.31 3.71 -12.15
C SER A 237 -5.80 5.14 -12.35
N THR A 238 -4.92 5.97 -12.91
CA THR A 238 -5.47 6.97 -13.80
C THR A 238 -6.34 6.18 -14.80
N ASP A 239 -7.63 6.49 -14.89
CA ASP A 239 -8.48 6.11 -16.04
C ASP A 239 -7.89 6.82 -17.27
N ILE A 240 -6.69 6.39 -17.65
CA ILE A 240 -6.07 6.72 -18.89
C ILE A 240 -6.82 5.86 -19.88
N GLU A 241 -7.78 6.48 -20.55
CA GLU A 241 -8.12 5.99 -21.88
C GLU A 241 -6.82 6.02 -22.70
N PRO A 242 -6.36 4.87 -23.21
CA PRO A 242 -5.15 4.83 -24.02
C PRO A 242 -5.39 5.70 -25.26
N THR A 243 -4.47 6.63 -25.54
CA THR A 243 -4.59 7.47 -26.75
C THR A 243 -4.36 6.68 -28.04
N ASP A 244 -3.83 5.47 -27.92
CA ASP A 244 -3.49 4.56 -29.00
C ASP A 244 -3.64 3.10 -28.50
N ASP A 245 -4.15 2.20 -29.33
CA ASP A 245 -4.23 0.76 -29.00
C ASP A 245 -3.31 -0.01 -29.93
N GLN A 246 -2.16 -0.42 -29.38
CA GLN A 246 -1.11 -1.14 -30.12
C GLN A 246 -1.36 -2.65 -30.20
N ILE A 247 -2.48 -3.16 -29.66
CA ILE A 247 -2.88 -4.54 -29.86
C ILE A 247 -3.29 -4.72 -31.33
N ILE A 248 -2.55 -5.55 -32.07
CA ILE A 248 -2.84 -5.78 -33.49
C ILE A 248 -4.17 -6.52 -33.67
N ASP A 249 -4.30 -7.66 -33.00
CA ASP A 249 -5.45 -8.58 -33.07
C ASP A 249 -5.29 -9.69 -32.03
N THR A 250 -6.17 -10.68 -32.09
CA THR A 250 -6.11 -11.91 -31.31
C THR A 250 -5.21 -12.95 -31.98
N ILE A 251 -4.35 -13.63 -31.23
CA ILE A 251 -3.49 -14.73 -31.71
C ILE A 251 -3.72 -16.00 -30.89
N ARG A 252 -3.66 -17.19 -31.50
CA ARG A 252 -3.58 -18.43 -30.73
C ARG A 252 -2.16 -18.62 -30.20
N ARG A 253 -2.01 -19.14 -28.99
CA ARG A 253 -0.68 -19.38 -28.38
C ARG A 253 0.21 -20.23 -29.29
N ALA A 254 -0.35 -21.28 -29.91
CA ALA A 254 0.35 -22.16 -30.85
C ALA A 254 0.90 -21.45 -32.11
N ASP A 255 0.36 -20.28 -32.48
CA ASP A 255 0.77 -19.53 -33.67
C ASP A 255 1.87 -18.49 -33.39
N ILE A 256 2.17 -18.22 -32.10
CA ILE A 256 3.31 -17.38 -31.71
C ILE A 256 4.57 -18.09 -32.20
N LYS A 257 5.41 -17.44 -33.02
CA LYS A 257 6.65 -18.03 -33.57
C LYS A 257 7.82 -17.91 -32.59
N GLY A 258 8.78 -18.83 -32.65
CA GLY A 258 9.96 -18.84 -31.79
C GLY A 258 10.36 -20.24 -31.36
N ASP A 259 11.57 -20.36 -30.79
CA ASP A 259 12.07 -21.61 -30.19
C ASP A 259 11.25 -21.96 -28.93
N ASP A 260 10.96 -23.25 -28.70
CA ASP A 260 10.22 -23.69 -27.52
C ASP A 260 10.98 -23.41 -26.21
N ASP A 261 12.31 -23.38 -26.26
CA ASP A 261 13.15 -23.07 -25.10
C ASP A 261 13.34 -21.57 -24.88
N ALA A 262 12.81 -20.72 -25.77
CA ALA A 262 12.90 -19.27 -25.65
C ALA A 262 12.26 -18.80 -24.33
N LYS A 263 12.96 -17.92 -23.62
CA LYS A 263 12.56 -17.50 -22.28
C LYS A 263 11.44 -16.48 -22.33
N VAL A 264 10.38 -16.73 -21.56
CA VAL A 264 9.20 -15.86 -21.42
C VAL A 264 9.19 -15.30 -20.00
N ALA A 265 9.07 -13.98 -19.85
CA ALA A 265 8.79 -13.33 -18.58
C ALA A 265 7.27 -13.15 -18.41
N VAL A 266 6.70 -13.74 -17.37
CA VAL A 266 5.28 -13.63 -17.03
C VAL A 266 5.11 -12.54 -15.97
N PHE A 267 4.49 -11.43 -16.34
CA PHE A 267 4.25 -10.30 -15.44
C PHE A 267 2.80 -10.28 -14.95
N PRO A 268 2.56 -10.13 -13.63
CA PRO A 268 1.23 -9.83 -13.13
C PRO A 268 0.87 -8.37 -13.42
N THR A 269 -0.37 -8.13 -13.81
CA THR A 269 -0.96 -6.81 -13.98
C THR A 269 -2.42 -6.81 -13.56
N ARG A 270 -2.99 -5.67 -13.18
CA ARG A 270 -4.45 -5.49 -13.07
C ARG A 270 -4.99 -4.94 -14.39
N GLU A 271 -6.31 -4.90 -14.56
CA GLU A 271 -6.92 -4.27 -15.75
C GLU A 271 -6.49 -2.80 -15.91
N SER A 272 -6.24 -2.10 -14.80
CA SER A 272 -5.71 -0.73 -14.78
C SER A 272 -4.33 -0.57 -15.41
N GLY A 273 -3.52 -1.63 -15.51
CA GLY A 273 -2.21 -1.57 -16.18
C GLY A 273 -2.31 -1.73 -17.70
N LEU A 274 -3.47 -2.14 -18.24
CA LEU A 274 -3.64 -2.40 -19.67
C LEU A 274 -3.56 -1.14 -20.53
N PRO A 275 -4.05 0.05 -20.12
CA PRO A 275 -3.83 1.28 -20.89
C PRO A 275 -2.35 1.59 -21.14
N PHE A 276 -1.47 1.40 -20.14
CA PHE A 276 -0.03 1.58 -20.32
C PHE A 276 0.50 0.63 -21.41
N LEU A 277 0.13 -0.65 -21.31
CA LEU A 277 0.53 -1.71 -22.24
C LEU A 277 0.12 -1.38 -23.68
N LYS A 278 -1.15 -0.98 -23.86
CA LYS A 278 -1.78 -0.64 -25.14
C LYS A 278 -1.19 0.63 -25.75
N GLU A 279 -1.01 1.69 -24.96
CA GLU A 279 -0.58 2.99 -25.45
C GLU A 279 0.90 3.02 -25.82
N ASN A 280 1.74 2.29 -25.07
CA ASN A 280 3.19 2.36 -25.21
C ASN A 280 3.83 1.18 -25.95
N ASN A 281 3.08 0.12 -26.27
CA ASN A 281 3.63 -1.15 -26.79
C ASN A 281 4.84 -1.62 -25.94
N ALA A 282 4.68 -1.54 -24.62
CA ALA A 282 5.75 -1.75 -23.65
C ALA A 282 5.18 -2.17 -22.29
N TRP A 283 6.04 -2.72 -21.43
CA TRP A 283 5.74 -2.97 -20.02
C TRP A 283 6.76 -2.29 -19.11
N GLY A 284 6.28 -1.44 -18.20
CA GLY A 284 7.11 -0.44 -17.53
C GLY A 284 7.37 -0.71 -16.05
N PHE A 285 8.40 -0.04 -15.54
CA PHE A 285 8.72 0.07 -14.11
C PHE A 285 8.97 -1.26 -13.39
N VAL A 286 9.59 -2.19 -14.11
CA VAL A 286 9.94 -3.53 -13.60
C VAL A 286 11.45 -3.66 -13.37
N ARG A 287 11.84 -4.46 -12.37
CA ARG A 287 13.23 -4.90 -12.23
C ARG A 287 13.43 -6.13 -13.10
N VAL A 288 14.48 -6.15 -13.90
CA VAL A 288 14.81 -7.29 -14.77
C VAL A 288 16.10 -7.94 -14.29
N GLY A 289 16.02 -9.22 -13.89
CA GLY A 289 17.17 -9.99 -13.40
C GLY A 289 17.81 -10.90 -14.45
N SER A 290 17.22 -11.04 -15.63
CA SER A 290 17.74 -11.87 -16.72
C SER A 290 17.14 -11.44 -18.06
N GLU A 291 17.83 -11.73 -19.16
CA GLU A 291 17.27 -11.55 -20.50
C GLU A 291 16.13 -12.55 -20.76
N PHE A 292 15.16 -12.13 -21.58
CA PHE A 292 14.03 -12.91 -22.05
C PHE A 292 13.58 -12.37 -23.40
N GLU A 293 13.04 -13.26 -24.24
CA GLU A 293 12.66 -12.94 -25.63
C GLU A 293 11.18 -12.58 -25.75
N TYR A 294 10.36 -13.04 -24.81
CA TYR A 294 8.91 -12.86 -24.84
C TYR A 294 8.40 -12.41 -23.48
N VAL A 295 7.27 -11.71 -23.52
CA VAL A 295 6.49 -11.34 -22.33
C VAL A 295 5.11 -11.97 -22.43
N ALA A 296 4.60 -12.42 -21.29
CA ALA A 296 3.21 -12.79 -21.11
C ALA A 296 2.60 -12.02 -19.93
N MET A 297 1.36 -11.55 -20.07
CA MET A 297 0.68 -10.74 -19.07
C MET A 297 -0.40 -11.55 -18.36
N TYR A 298 -0.21 -11.83 -17.08
CA TYR A 298 -1.24 -12.39 -16.21
C TYR A 298 -2.10 -11.26 -15.64
N VAL A 299 -3.35 -11.19 -16.07
CA VAL A 299 -4.31 -10.19 -15.58
C VAL A 299 -4.96 -10.72 -14.31
N THR A 300 -4.70 -10.04 -13.20
CA THR A 300 -5.17 -10.31 -11.83
C THR A 300 -6.58 -9.74 -11.60
N GLY A 301 -7.10 -9.80 -10.37
CA GLY A 301 -8.45 -9.32 -10.04
C GLY A 301 -9.53 -10.32 -10.47
N ASP A 302 -10.57 -9.85 -11.15
CA ASP A 302 -11.68 -10.69 -11.61
C ASP A 302 -11.33 -11.51 -12.86
N VAL A 303 -10.31 -11.11 -13.61
CA VAL A 303 -9.92 -11.78 -14.86
C VAL A 303 -9.23 -13.11 -14.57
N ARG A 304 -8.12 -13.09 -13.81
CA ARG A 304 -7.31 -14.26 -13.40
C ARG A 304 -6.85 -15.16 -14.56
N GLN A 305 -6.28 -14.56 -15.62
CA GLN A 305 -5.77 -15.32 -16.77
C GLN A 305 -4.52 -14.68 -17.39
N VAL A 306 -3.67 -15.48 -18.03
CA VAL A 306 -2.68 -14.96 -18.97
C VAL A 306 -3.40 -14.56 -20.26
N LYS A 307 -3.48 -13.26 -20.54
CA LYS A 307 -4.29 -12.71 -21.64
C LYS A 307 -3.51 -12.08 -22.78
N TYR A 308 -2.33 -11.55 -22.53
CA TYR A 308 -1.56 -10.85 -23.56
C TYR A 308 -0.16 -11.44 -23.69
N ALA A 309 0.38 -11.42 -24.89
CA ALA A 309 1.75 -11.83 -25.15
C ALA A 309 2.42 -10.88 -26.15
N ALA A 310 3.72 -10.67 -26.00
CA ALA A 310 4.50 -9.84 -26.92
C ALA A 310 5.94 -10.33 -27.06
N LYS A 311 6.58 -9.98 -28.18
CA LYS A 311 8.00 -10.23 -28.41
C LYS A 311 8.81 -9.02 -27.96
N VAL A 312 9.86 -9.24 -27.19
CA VAL A 312 10.70 -8.17 -26.64
C VAL A 312 11.61 -7.62 -27.73
N LYS A 313 11.66 -6.29 -27.85
CA LYS A 313 12.63 -5.58 -28.68
C LYS A 313 13.90 -5.29 -27.89
N ASP A 314 13.76 -4.59 -26.77
CA ASP A 314 14.85 -4.21 -25.87
C ASP A 314 14.31 -3.83 -24.48
N ILE A 315 15.23 -3.67 -23.52
CA ILE A 315 14.93 -3.30 -22.14
C ILE A 315 15.77 -2.07 -21.82
N VAL A 316 15.12 -0.94 -21.57
CA VAL A 316 15.78 0.37 -21.44
C VAL A 316 15.34 1.09 -20.17
N PRO A 317 16.15 2.01 -19.63
CA PRO A 317 15.71 2.86 -18.52
C PRO A 317 14.50 3.74 -18.90
N PRO A 318 13.65 4.17 -17.95
CA PRO A 318 12.42 4.93 -18.24
C PRO A 318 12.63 6.23 -19.02
N ASN A 319 13.76 6.91 -18.84
CA ASN A 319 14.12 8.13 -19.57
C ASN A 319 14.52 7.88 -21.03
N GLU A 320 14.84 6.64 -21.41
CA GLU A 320 15.20 6.23 -22.78
C GLU A 320 14.05 5.50 -23.49
N ALA A 321 12.95 5.22 -22.78
CA ALA A 321 11.84 4.42 -23.28
C ALA A 321 10.96 5.12 -24.32
N ASP A 322 11.05 6.46 -24.44
CA ASP A 322 10.23 7.29 -25.33
C ASP A 322 8.72 7.01 -25.17
N LEU A 323 8.26 7.01 -23.90
CA LEU A 323 6.86 6.79 -23.55
C LEU A 323 5.97 7.92 -24.10
N LYS A 324 4.73 7.58 -24.45
CA LYS A 324 3.76 8.53 -25.01
C LYS A 324 3.41 9.67 -24.05
N ARG A 325 3.53 9.43 -22.75
CA ARG A 325 3.35 10.42 -21.68
C ARG A 325 4.52 10.33 -20.70
N PRO A 326 4.75 11.38 -19.88
CA PRO A 326 5.74 11.31 -18.81
C PRO A 326 5.48 10.11 -17.89
N PRO A 327 6.51 9.38 -17.42
CA PRO A 327 6.38 8.24 -16.51
C PRO A 327 5.43 8.45 -15.32
N LEU A 328 5.50 9.65 -14.70
CA LEU A 328 4.68 10.06 -13.56
C LEU A 328 3.19 10.23 -13.88
N SER A 329 2.80 10.16 -15.15
CA SER A 329 1.38 10.13 -15.54
C SER A 329 0.79 8.72 -15.45
N TYR A 330 1.64 7.68 -15.50
CA TYR A 330 1.23 6.28 -15.48
C TYR A 330 1.34 5.66 -14.09
N VAL A 331 2.38 6.04 -13.34
CA VAL A 331 2.68 5.47 -12.03
C VAL A 331 3.20 6.54 -11.10
N ASP A 332 3.05 6.34 -9.79
CA ASP A 332 3.58 7.24 -8.79
C ASP A 332 5.11 7.28 -8.82
N ARG A 333 5.70 8.36 -8.30
CA ARG A 333 7.16 8.55 -8.26
C ARG A 333 7.90 7.40 -7.58
N ASN A 334 7.28 6.79 -6.57
CA ASN A 334 7.80 5.66 -5.80
C ASN A 334 7.78 4.34 -6.60
N GLU A 335 7.08 4.27 -7.72
CA GLU A 335 7.13 3.13 -8.64
C GLU A 335 8.28 3.27 -9.65
N ILE A 336 8.88 4.46 -9.75
CA ILE A 336 10.00 4.82 -10.64
C ILE A 336 11.30 4.93 -9.83
N ASP A 337 11.64 3.85 -9.12
CA ASP A 337 12.90 3.75 -8.38
C ASP A 337 14.15 3.60 -9.29
N GLU A 338 15.34 3.82 -8.71
CA GLU A 338 16.60 3.43 -9.35
C GLU A 338 16.64 1.92 -9.67
N GLY A 339 17.03 1.58 -10.90
CA GLY A 339 17.10 0.20 -11.40
C GLY A 339 15.79 -0.38 -11.95
N LYS A 340 14.71 0.41 -12.01
CA LYS A 340 13.51 0.06 -12.76
C LYS A 340 13.74 0.27 -14.26
N MET A 341 13.21 -0.65 -15.06
CA MET A 341 13.37 -0.69 -16.51
C MET A 341 12.01 -0.71 -17.20
N VAL A 342 11.99 -0.30 -18.46
CA VAL A 342 10.86 -0.46 -19.38
C VAL A 342 11.25 -1.50 -20.44
N VAL A 343 10.42 -2.52 -20.57
CA VAL A 343 10.52 -3.56 -21.59
C VAL A 343 9.73 -3.09 -22.80
N ARG A 344 10.40 -2.76 -23.91
CA ARG A 344 9.71 -2.37 -25.15
C ARG A 344 9.49 -3.59 -26.03
N PHE A 345 8.35 -3.66 -26.69
CA PHE A 345 8.02 -4.76 -27.58
C PHE A 345 8.39 -4.47 -29.03
N GLU A 346 8.58 -5.51 -29.82
CA GLU A 346 8.72 -5.37 -31.27
C GLU A 346 7.43 -4.72 -31.80
N PRO A 347 7.52 -3.70 -32.68
CA PRO A 347 6.34 -3.09 -33.28
C PRO A 347 5.46 -4.15 -33.93
N GLY A 348 4.20 -4.22 -33.51
CA GLY A 348 3.26 -5.19 -34.02
C GLY A 348 3.43 -6.62 -33.51
N SER A 349 3.98 -6.79 -32.30
CA SER A 349 4.09 -8.10 -31.67
C SER A 349 3.19 -8.27 -30.44
N LEU A 350 2.47 -7.22 -30.01
CA LEU A 350 1.55 -7.27 -28.88
C LEU A 350 0.18 -7.82 -29.34
N TYR A 351 -0.21 -8.96 -28.77
CA TYR A 351 -1.46 -9.64 -29.09
C TYR A 351 -2.29 -9.95 -27.84
N GLU A 352 -3.61 -9.98 -28.00
CA GLU A 352 -4.51 -10.68 -27.07
C GLU A 352 -4.54 -12.17 -27.44
N LEU A 353 -4.53 -13.05 -26.44
CA LEU A 353 -4.54 -14.50 -26.67
C LEU A 353 -5.98 -14.98 -26.92
N ALA A 354 -6.18 -15.73 -28.00
CA ALA A 354 -7.46 -16.34 -28.36
C ALA A 354 -7.84 -17.47 -27.40
N ASP A 355 -6.82 -18.10 -26.83
CA ASP A 355 -6.86 -19.21 -25.90
C ASP A 355 -6.09 -18.82 -24.62
N PRO A 356 -6.64 -17.90 -23.81
CA PRO A 356 -5.98 -17.42 -22.59
C PRO A 356 -5.79 -18.56 -21.59
N ILE A 357 -4.78 -18.43 -20.73
CA ILE A 357 -4.43 -19.48 -19.75
C ILE A 357 -5.10 -19.14 -18.42
N PRO A 358 -6.12 -19.88 -17.97
CA PRO A 358 -6.82 -19.60 -16.73
C PRO A 358 -5.98 -19.94 -15.49
N PHE A 359 -6.26 -19.18 -14.42
CA PHE A 359 -5.75 -19.48 -13.09
C PHE A 359 -6.28 -20.82 -12.54
N GLU A 360 -5.43 -21.58 -11.85
CA GLU A 360 -5.84 -22.76 -11.05
C GLU A 360 -5.45 -22.66 -9.57
N THR A 361 -4.16 -22.80 -9.22
CA THR A 361 -3.70 -22.61 -7.84
C THR A 361 -2.55 -21.61 -7.72
N LYS A 362 -1.67 -21.56 -8.72
CA LYS A 362 -0.50 -20.69 -8.74
C LYS A 362 -0.73 -19.48 -9.62
N TYR A 363 -0.23 -18.34 -9.18
CA TYR A 363 -0.13 -17.14 -9.99
C TYR A 363 1.15 -16.37 -9.64
N PRO A 364 1.67 -15.52 -10.54
CA PRO A 364 2.90 -14.78 -10.28
C PRO A 364 2.59 -13.61 -9.34
N GLN A 365 3.06 -13.67 -8.08
CA GLN A 365 3.05 -12.49 -7.18
C GLN A 365 4.13 -11.46 -7.56
N SER A 366 5.14 -11.90 -8.31
CA SER A 366 6.17 -11.09 -8.97
C SER A 366 6.49 -11.75 -10.31
N HIS A 367 7.25 -11.07 -11.18
CA HIS A 367 7.56 -11.64 -12.50
C HIS A 367 8.26 -13.00 -12.37
N ARG A 368 7.77 -13.98 -13.13
CA ARG A 368 8.32 -15.34 -13.19
C ARG A 368 8.84 -15.62 -14.59
N TYR A 369 9.79 -16.54 -14.70
CA TYR A 369 10.28 -16.99 -15.98
C TYR A 369 9.71 -18.37 -16.31
N THR A 370 9.33 -18.55 -17.56
CA THR A 370 8.90 -19.81 -18.16
C THR A 370 9.47 -19.92 -19.58
N THR A 371 9.04 -20.90 -20.36
CA THR A 371 9.46 -21.06 -21.75
C THR A 371 8.30 -20.83 -22.72
N LEU A 372 8.63 -20.53 -23.98
CA LEU A 372 7.64 -20.35 -25.03
C LEU A 372 6.86 -21.65 -25.30
N GLY A 373 7.52 -22.80 -25.20
CA GLY A 373 6.88 -24.11 -25.27
C GLY A 373 5.82 -24.29 -24.17
N ALA A 374 6.16 -23.96 -22.92
CA ALA A 374 5.21 -24.03 -21.81
C ALA A 374 4.03 -23.05 -22.01
N LEU A 375 4.30 -21.82 -22.46
CA LEU A 375 3.25 -20.85 -22.79
C LEU A 375 2.32 -21.40 -23.89
N ARG A 376 2.83 -22.08 -24.91
CA ARG A 376 2.03 -22.66 -26.01
C ARG A 376 1.10 -23.77 -25.57
N THR A 377 1.53 -24.59 -24.60
CA THR A 377 0.85 -25.85 -24.27
C THR A 377 0.09 -25.85 -22.95
N ALA A 378 0.35 -24.90 -22.05
CA ALA A 378 -0.27 -24.84 -20.73
C ALA A 378 -1.82 -24.86 -20.79
N GLU A 379 -2.46 -25.66 -19.95
CA GLU A 379 -3.91 -25.64 -19.77
C GLU A 379 -4.28 -24.66 -18.65
N THR A 380 -3.47 -24.58 -17.60
CA THR A 380 -3.65 -23.62 -16.49
C THR A 380 -2.34 -22.93 -16.14
N THR A 381 -2.40 -21.92 -15.28
CA THR A 381 -1.21 -21.23 -14.77
C THR A 381 -0.25 -22.17 -14.02
N ASP A 382 -0.72 -23.31 -13.50
CA ASP A 382 0.10 -24.27 -12.75
C ASP A 382 1.11 -25.01 -13.64
N ASP A 383 0.83 -25.12 -14.95
CA ASP A 383 1.67 -25.80 -15.95
C ASP A 383 2.90 -24.96 -16.35
N MET A 384 2.86 -23.66 -16.12
CA MET A 384 3.88 -22.71 -16.59
C MET A 384 4.55 -21.90 -15.48
N LEU A 385 4.04 -21.94 -14.24
CA LEU A 385 4.52 -21.22 -13.04
C LEU A 385 4.95 -22.17 -11.91
#